data_AF-A0A7K1AIB7-F1
#
_entry.id   AF-A0A7K1AIB7-F1
#
_cell.length_a   1.000
_cell.length_b   1.000
_cell.length_c   1.000
_cell.angle_alpha   90.00
_cell.angle_beta   90.00
_cell.angle_gamma   90.00
#
_symmetry.space_group_name_H-M   'P 1'
#
loop_
_entity.id
_entity.type
_entity.pdbx_description
1 polymer ?
#
loop_
_entity_poly.entity_id
_entity_poly.type
_entity_poly.pdbx_seq_one_letter_code
_entity_poly.pdbx_strand_id
1 'polypeptide(L)' 'MNKNKPRVLILGAGFGGLTAAIALAKTAQVTLVDRHNFQTFLPLLYQVSTAGLAADHVAYPIRG' A
#
# COMPACT_ATOMS: atom_id res chain seq x y z
N MET A 1 -7.36 -3.87 23.24
CA MET A 1 -6.17 -4.20 22.42
C MET A 1 -5.61 -5.53 22.89
N ASN A 2 -5.60 -6.56 22.05
CA ASN A 2 -5.05 -7.87 22.42
C ASN A 2 -3.53 -7.75 22.62
N LYS A 3 -3.08 -7.72 23.87
CA LYS A 3 -1.66 -7.53 24.24
C LYS A 3 -0.73 -8.68 23.80
N ASN A 4 -1.29 -9.80 23.32
CA ASN A 4 -0.54 -11.01 22.96
C ASN A 4 -0.15 -11.13 21.48
N LYS A 5 -0.58 -10.23 20.59
CA LYS A 5 -0.14 -10.27 19.19
C LYS A 5 1.13 -9.42 19.00
N PRO A 6 2.15 -9.91 18.27
CA PRO A 6 3.29 -9.10 17.89
C PRO A 6 2.84 -7.81 17.20
N ARG A 7 3.50 -6.69 17.50
CA ARG A 7 3.24 -5.39 16.87
C ARG A 7 4.23 -5.20 15.73
N VAL A 8 3.72 -4.93 14.53
CA VAL A 8 4.53 -4.76 13.33
C VAL A 8 4.24 -3.41 12.72
N LEU A 9 5.29 -2.61 12.50
CA LEU A 9 5.24 -1.38 11.73
C LEU A 9 5.82 -1.65 10.34
N ILE A 10 5.06 -1.32 9.30
CA ILE A 10 5.49 -1.39 7.91
C ILE A 10 5.58 0.04 7.38
N LEU A 11 6.73 0.41 6.82
CA LEU A 11 6.96 1.71 6.18
C LEU A 11 6.93 1.54 4.67
N GLY A 12 6.01 2.24 4.01
CA GLY A 12 5.79 2.13 2.58
C GLY A 12 4.62 1.21 2.22
N ALA A 13 3.71 1.67 1.38
CA ALA A 13 2.49 0.99 0.94
C ALA A 13 2.49 0.74 -0.58
N GLY A 14 3.67 0.49 -1.15
CA GLY A 14 3.78 -0.12 -2.47
C GLY A 14 3.45 -1.62 -2.45
N PHE A 15 3.72 -2.33 -3.54
CA PHE A 15 3.41 -3.75 -3.70
C PHE A 15 3.83 -4.61 -2.50
N GLY A 16 5.08 -4.48 -2.06
CA GLY A 16 5.62 -5.28 -0.96
C GLY A 16 4.98 -4.94 0.38
N GLY A 17 4.86 -3.65 0.71
CA GLY A 17 4.34 -3.21 2.00
C GLY A 17 2.87 -3.55 2.21
N LEU A 18 2.04 -3.36 1.18
CA LEU A 18 0.63 -3.70 1.25
C LEU A 18 0.42 -5.22 1.31
N THR A 19 1.15 -5.99 0.48
CA THR A 19 1.09 -7.45 0.50
C THR A 19 1.54 -8.03 1.84
N ALA A 20 2.64 -7.49 2.41
CA ALA A 20 3.11 -7.88 3.74
C ALA A 20 2.10 -7.52 4.83
N ALA A 21 1.48 -6.34 4.77
CA ALA A 21 0.46 -5.93 5.73
C ALA A 21 -0.73 -6.89 5.72
N ILE A 22 -1.23 -7.27 4.54
CA ILE A 22 -2.34 -8.22 4.37
C ILE A 22 -1.96 -9.60 4.90
N ALA A 23 -0.76 -10.10 4.56
CA ALA A 23 -0.29 -11.41 5.01
C ALA A 23 -0.15 -11.48 6.54
N LEU A 24 0.35 -10.41 7.17
CA LEU A 24 0.62 -10.36 8.61
C LEU A 24 -0.61 -9.99 9.46
N ALA A 25 -1.68 -9.44 8.87
CA ALA A 25 -2.87 -8.98 9.60
C ALA A 25 -3.56 -10.08 10.44
N LYS A 26 -3.40 -11.36 10.06
CA LYS A 26 -3.97 -12.50 10.80
C LYS A 26 -3.21 -12.77 12.11
N THR A 27 -1.89 -12.63 12.10
CA THR A 27 -1.00 -13.06 13.20
C THR A 27 -0.45 -11.91 14.03
N ALA A 28 -0.44 -10.68 13.51
CA ALA A 28 0.13 -9.50 14.15
C ALA A 28 -0.83 -8.31 14.21
N GLN A 29 -0.58 -7.37 15.11
CA GLN A 29 -1.15 -6.03 15.05
C GLN A 29 -0.29 -5.18 14.12
N VAL A 30 -0.76 -5.01 12.89
CA VAL A 30 -0.03 -4.31 11.83
C VAL A 30 -0.41 -2.82 11.81
N THR A 31 0.60 -1.96 11.77
CA THR A 31 0.46 -0.53 11.41
C THR A 31 1.22 -0.29 10.12
N LEU A 32 0.53 0.17 9.08
CA LEU A 32 1.13 0.55 7.80
C LEU A 32 1.20 2.07 7.73
N VAL A 33 2.38 2.61 7.47
CA VAL A 33 2.60 4.05 7.32
C VAL A 33 3.20 4.31 5.95
N ASP A 34 2.52 5.13 5.16
CA ASP A 34 3.02 5.67 3.91
C ASP A 34 2.72 7.17 3.86
N ARG A 35 3.52 7.90 3.08
CA ARG A 35 3.32 9.34 2.83
C ARG A 35 2.04 9.59 2.03
N HIS A 36 1.66 8.65 1.18
CA HIS A 36 0.52 8.69 0.30
C HIS A 36 -0.56 7.73 0.79
N ASN A 37 -1.83 8.07 0.57
CA ASN A 37 -2.97 7.20 0.86
C ASN A 37 -3.35 6.30 -0.33
N PHE A 38 -2.45 6.14 -1.30
CA PHE A 38 -2.62 5.31 -2.47
C PHE A 38 -1.32 4.57 -2.84
N GLN A 39 -1.47 3.37 -3.39
CA GLN A 39 -0.44 2.62 -4.09
C GLN A 39 -0.35 3.12 -5.54
N THR A 40 0.86 3.34 -6.06
CA THR A 40 1.06 3.66 -7.49
C THR A 40 1.48 2.41 -8.27
N PHE A 41 0.80 2.12 -9.38
CA PHE A 41 1.22 1.07 -10.32
C PHE A 41 2.28 1.62 -11.28
N LEU A 42 3.52 1.65 -10.79
CA LEU A 42 4.69 2.18 -11.49
C LEU A 42 4.87 1.68 -12.94
N PRO A 43 4.56 0.42 -13.31
CA PRO A 43 4.74 -0.05 -14.68
C PRO A 43 3.99 0.74 -15.76
N LEU A 44 2.88 1.41 -15.43
CA LEU A 44 2.10 2.23 -16.38
C LEU A 44 2.32 3.74 -16.24
N LEU A 45 3.30 4.17 -15.42
CA LEU A 45 3.54 5.59 -15.19
C LEU A 45 3.91 6.34 -16.48
N TYR A 46 4.58 5.67 -17.42
CA TYR A 46 4.90 6.25 -18.73
C TYR A 46 3.65 6.63 -19.53
N GLN A 47 2.56 5.86 -19.41
CA GLN A 47 1.31 6.17 -20.13
C GLN A 47 0.64 7.41 -19.54
N VAL A 48 0.81 7.67 -18.24
CA VAL A 48 0.36 8.94 -17.64
C VAL A 48 1.20 10.10 -18.16
N SER A 49 2.53 9.93 -18.22
CA SER A 49 3.45 10.95 -18.74
C SER A 49 3.19 11.31 -20.21
N THR A 50 2.69 10.35 -21.02
CA THR A 50 2.34 10.58 -22.43
C THR A 50 0.85 10.89 -22.64
N ALA A 51 0.09 11.18 -21.58
CA ALA A 51 -1.35 11.42 -21.62
C ALA A 51 -2.19 10.27 -22.22
N GLY A 52 -1.64 9.05 -22.28
CA GLY A 52 -2.37 7.84 -22.68
C GLY A 52 -3.25 7.26 -21.56
N LEU A 53 -2.97 7.62 -20.30
CA LEU A 53 -3.81 7.29 -19.14
C LEU A 53 -3.97 8.50 -18.21
N ALA A 54 -5.10 8.57 -17.53
CA ALA A 54 -5.30 9.46 -16.40
C ALA A 54 -4.54 8.95 -15.16
N ALA A 55 -4.13 9.86 -14.26
CA ALA A 55 -3.30 9.51 -13.11
C ALA A 55 -4.02 8.61 -12.08
N ASP A 56 -5.34 8.73 -11.98
CA ASP A 56 -6.19 7.89 -11.15
C ASP A 56 -6.26 6.44 -11.65
N HIS A 57 -6.04 6.19 -12.94
CA HIS A 57 -5.95 4.83 -13.50
C HIS A 57 -4.72 4.05 -13.00
N VAL A 58 -3.73 4.72 -12.41
CA VAL A 58 -2.53 4.07 -11.83
C VAL A 58 -2.41 4.26 -10.31
N ALA A 59 -3.39 4.91 -9.67
CA ALA A 59 -3.40 5.18 -8.23
C ALA A 59 -4.52 4.41 -7.52
N TYR A 60 -4.16 3.46 -6.67
CA TYR A 60 -5.11 2.58 -5.97
C TYR A 60 -5.20 2.99 -4.50
N PRO A 61 -6.38 3.32 -3.95
CA PRO A 61 -6.51 3.73 -2.56
C PRO A 61 -6.06 2.62 -1.60
N ILE A 62 -5.27 2.98 -0.60
CA ILE A 62 -4.81 2.03 0.45
C ILE A 62 -5.95 1.75 1.45
N ARG A 63 -6.82 2.73 1.67
CA ARG A 63 -8.00 2.59 2.52
C ARG A 63 -9.21 2.35 1.61
N GLY A 64 -9.78 1.15 1.69
CA GLY A 64 -11.12 0.82 1.19
C GLY A 64 -12.13 0.89 2.32
#